data_AF-A0A0B5HJU4-F1
#
_entry.id   AF-A0A0B5HJU4-F1
#
_cell.length_a   1.000
_cell.length_b   1.000
_cell.length_c   1.000
_cell.angle_alpha   90.00
_cell.angle_beta   90.00
_cell.angle_gamma   90.00
#
_symmetry.space_group_name_H-M   'P 1'
#
loop_
_entity.id
_entity.type
_entity.pdbx_description
1 polymer ?
#
loop_
_entity_poly.entity_id
_entity_poly.type
_entity_poly.pdbx_seq_one_letter_code
_entity_poly.pdbx_strand_id
1 'polypeptide(L)' 'MTRKSLIQREKKKQRLERKYNLIRQSLKKEIREVSSLDEKLKIHRKLQSSPRNSAPTRLHRRCS' A
#
# COMPACT_ATOMS: atom_id res chain seq x y z
N MET A 1 -20.21 -16.92 11.10
CA MET A 1 -18.77 -16.84 11.47
C MET A 1 -17.91 -16.70 10.23
N THR A 2 -16.99 -15.73 10.22
CA THR A 2 -16.03 -15.55 9.12
C THR A 2 -15.00 -16.68 9.12
N ARG A 3 -14.60 -17.17 7.94
CA ARG A 3 -13.57 -18.21 7.85
C ARG A 3 -12.27 -17.74 8.51
N LYS A 4 -11.63 -18.57 9.36
CA LYS A 4 -10.34 -18.25 10.02
C LYS A 4 -9.27 -17.79 9.02
N SER A 5 -9.27 -18.35 7.82
CA SER A 5 -8.38 -17.96 6.73
C SER A 5 -8.54 -16.50 6.29
N LEU A 6 -9.76 -15.95 6.31
CA LEU A 6 -10.02 -14.56 5.97
C LEU A 6 -9.48 -13.61 7.03
N ILE A 7 -9.63 -13.95 8.31
CA ILE A 7 -9.07 -13.19 9.44
C ILE A 7 -7.55 -13.14 9.33
N GLN A 8 -6.91 -14.29 9.04
CA GLN A 8 -5.45 -14.34 8.91
C GLN A 8 -4.93 -13.60 7.67
N ARG A 9 -5.67 -13.62 6.56
CA ARG A 9 -5.36 -12.79 5.38
C ARG A 9 -5.38 -11.30 5.71
N GLU A 10 -6.36 -10.86 6.48
CA GLU A 10 -6.46 -9.45 6.89
C GLU A 10 -5.32 -9.05 7.83
N LYS A 11 -4.99 -9.90 8.82
CA LYS A 11 -3.80 -9.72 9.68
C LYS A 11 -2.51 -9.61 8.87
N LYS A 12 -2.33 -10.42 7.82
CA LYS A 12 -1.17 -10.34 6.91
C LYS A 12 -1.11 -9.00 6.18
N LYS A 13 -2.24 -8.50 5.67
CA LYS A 13 -2.29 -7.19 5.01
C LYS A 13 -1.92 -6.05 5.96
N GLN A 14 -2.46 -6.05 7.18
CA GLN A 14 -2.15 -5.03 8.19
C GLN A 14 -0.65 -4.97 8.53
N ARG A 15 0.01 -6.13 8.61
CA ARG A 15 1.47 -6.21 8.80
C ARG A 15 2.24 -5.58 7.63
N LEU A 16 1.81 -5.87 6.39
CA LEU A 16 2.44 -5.31 5.20
C LEU A 16 2.19 -3.80 5.07
N GLU A 17 0.99 -3.33 5.37
CA GLU A 17 0.68 -1.90 5.39
C GLU A 17 1.63 -1.18 6.36
N ARG A 18 1.73 -1.62 7.62
CA ARG A 18 2.63 -1.02 8.62
C ARG A 18 4.09 -0.97 8.14
N LYS A 19 4.57 -2.04 7.51
CA LYS A 19 5.95 -2.14 6.99
C LYS A 19 6.24 -1.13 5.87
N TYR A 20 5.29 -0.90 4.97
CA TYR A 20 5.49 -0.07 3.77
C TYR A 20 4.83 1.31 3.84
N ASN A 21 4.18 1.66 4.95
CA ASN A 21 3.40 2.90 5.07
C ASN A 21 4.26 4.14 4.79
N LEU A 22 5.43 4.25 5.42
CA LEU A 22 6.32 5.40 5.28
C LEU A 22 6.82 5.56 3.83
N ILE A 23 7.27 4.46 3.22
CA ILE A 23 7.77 4.44 1.84
C ILE A 23 6.67 4.86 0.86
N ARG A 24 5.43 4.39 1.07
CA ARG A 24 4.30 4.76 0.19
C ARG A 24 3.90 6.22 0.37
N GLN A 25 4.02 6.75 1.58
CA GLN A 25 3.74 8.16 1.84
C GLN A 25 4.78 9.08 1.20
N SER A 26 6.07 8.75 1.29
CA SER A 26 7.14 9.53 0.65
C SER A 26 6.98 9.55 -0.87
N LEU A 27 6.81 8.37 -1.50
CA LEU A 27 6.60 8.26 -2.95
C LEU A 27 5.35 9.03 -3.42
N LYS A 28 4.29 9.06 -2.62
CA LYS A 28 3.08 9.84 -2.94
C LYS A 28 3.31 11.35 -2.86
N LYS A 29 4.16 11.83 -1.93
CA LYS A 29 4.53 13.24 -1.85
C LYS A 29 5.41 13.63 -3.04
N GLU A 30 6.42 12.81 -3.34
CA GLU A 30 7.29 13.00 -4.51
C GLU A 30 6.49 13.13 -5.82
N ILE A 31 5.46 12.30 -6.02
CA ILE A 31 4.58 12.38 -7.22
C ILE A 31 3.86 13.74 -7.33
N ARG A 32 3.51 14.36 -6.20
CA ARG A 32 2.79 15.65 -6.17
C ARG A 32 3.72 16.83 -6.44
N GLU A 33 4.98 16.73 -6.02
CA GLU A 33 5.97 17.81 -6.14
C GLU A 33 6.60 17.86 -7.53
N VAL A 34 6.83 16.70 -8.14
CA VAL A 34 7.44 16.62 -9.46
C VAL A 34 6.51 17.18 -10.54
N SER A 35 7.05 17.99 -11.45
CA SER A 35 6.34 18.52 -12.63
C SER A 35 6.59 17.69 -13.88
N SER A 36 7.80 17.16 -14.04
CA SER A 36 8.24 16.38 -15.20
C SER A 36 7.51 15.03 -15.32
N LEU A 37 7.09 14.70 -16.54
CA LEU A 37 6.38 13.45 -16.84
C LEU A 37 7.29 12.22 -16.67
N ASP A 38 8.55 12.30 -17.11
CA ASP A 38 9.49 11.18 -17.06
C ASP A 38 9.83 10.79 -15.61
N GLU A 39 9.98 11.79 -14.75
CA GLU A 39 10.23 11.58 -13.34
C GLU A 39 9.01 11.01 -12.62
N LYS A 40 7.80 11.49 -12.94
CA LYS A 40 6.56 10.89 -12.47
C LYS A 40 6.47 9.41 -12.85
N LEU A 41 6.79 9.06 -14.09
CA LEU A 41 6.78 7.66 -14.55
C LEU A 41 7.76 6.79 -13.76
N LYS A 42 8.97 7.29 -13.47
CA LYS A 42 9.95 6.58 -12.63
C LYS A 42 9.42 6.35 -11.21
N ILE A 43 8.80 7.36 -10.59
CA ILE A 43 8.25 7.23 -9.22
C ILE A 43 7.04 6.29 -9.22
N HIS A 44 6.19 6.33 -10.24
CA HIS A 44 5.09 5.39 -10.40
C HIS A 44 5.59 3.94 -10.53
N ARG A 45 6.67 3.68 -11.26
CA ARG A 45 7.30 2.34 -11.32
C ARG A 45 7.77 1.88 -9.94
N LYS A 46 8.41 2.75 -9.15
CA LYS A 46 8.80 2.45 -7.75
C LYS A 46 7.58 2.16 -6.86
N LEU A 47 6.48 2.85 -7.07
CA LEU A 47 5.24 2.62 -6.31
C LEU A 47 4.55 1.31 -6.71
N GLN A 48 4.66 0.90 -7.98
CA GLN A 48 4.12 -0.35 -8.52
C GLN A 48 4.93 -1.59 -8.10
N SER A 49 6.24 -1.47 -7.86
CA SER A 49 7.08 -2.59 -7.38
C SER A 49 6.74 -3.01 -5.94
N SER A 50 6.06 -2.16 -5.18
CA SER A 50 5.59 -2.49 -3.83
C SER A 50 4.49 -3.56 -3.84
N PRO A 51 4.41 -4.45 -2.82
CA PRO A 51 3.36 -5.47 -2.75
C PRO A 51 1.95 -4.87 -2.79
N ARG A 52 1.05 -5.38 -3.64
CA ARG A 52 -0.34 -4.86 -3.75
C ARG A 52 -1.06 -4.78 -2.41
N ASN A 53 -0.88 -5.77 -1.54
CA ASN A 53 -1.52 -5.87 -0.22
C ASN A 53 -1.01 -4.85 0.81
N SER A 54 0.07 -4.11 0.50
CA SER A 54 0.56 -3.02 1.36
C SER A 54 -0.28 -1.74 1.25
N ALA A 55 -1.18 -1.65 0.26
CA ALA A 55 -2.00 -0.47 0.08
C ALA A 55 -3.08 -0.38 1.18
N PRO A 56 -3.20 0.77 1.88
CA PRO A 56 -4.18 0.95 2.96
C PRO A 56 -5.62 0.78 2.48
N THR A 57 -5.90 1.13 1.22
CA THR A 57 -7.21 0.97 0.58
C THR A 57 -7.66 -0.48 0.43
N ARG A 58 -6.77 -1.47 0.57
CA ARG A 58 -7.11 -2.90 0.50
C ARG A 58 -7.45 -3.53 1.84
N LEU A 59 -7.32 -2.76 2.93
CA LEU A 59 -7.75 -3.19 4.24
C LEU A 59 -9.26 -3.04 4.35
N HIS A 60 -9.89 -4.03 4.96
CA HIS A 60 -11.33 -4.04 5.19
C HIS A 60 -11.60 -4.16 6.69
N ARG A 61 -12.31 -3.17 7.23
CA ARG A 61 -12.84 -3.23 8.61
C ARG A 61 -13.91 -4.33 8.67
N ARG A 62 -13.70 -5.33 9.52
CA ARG A 62 -14.64 -6.42 9.80
C ARG A 62 -15.06 -6.35 11.27
N CYS A 63 -16.25 -6.86 11.58
CA CYS A 63 -16.71 -7.02 12.96
C CYS A 63 -15.74 -7.93 13.75
N SER A 64 -15.46 -7.54 15.00
CA SER A 64 -14.53 -8.20 15.93
C SER A 64 -15.07 -9.52 16.46
#